data_AF-A0A3S1YHY6-F1
#
_entry.id   AF-A0A3S1YHY6-F1
#
_cell.length_a   1.000
_cell.length_b   1.000
_cell.length_c   1.000
_cell.angle_alpha   90.00
_cell.angle_beta   90.00
_cell.angle_gamma   90.00
#
_symmetry.space_group_name_H-M   'P 1'
#
loop_
_entity.id
_entity.type
_entity.pdbx_description
1 polymer ?
#
loop_
_entity_poly.entity_id
_entity_poly.type
_entity_poly.pdbx_seq_one_letter_code
_entity_poly.pdbx_strand_id
1 'polypeptide(L)'
;MDAVRAADHDRYLTALYAPDGKRYALFSLYAFNAEISGIRDRIHEALPGEVRLQWWRDVIAAGGEAGAGHPTAEAVNATIATFGLPKPAFENMLDARIFDLYDDPMPSRTDLEGYCGETAAALIQLAAMVLDPGEAPRFAELAGRAGCAQAMTGLL
;
A
#
# COMPACT_ATOMS: atom_id res chain seq x y z
N MET A 1 -2.32 -13.93 4.78
CA MET A 1 -3.50 -14.27 3.93
C MET A 1 -4.79 -13.95 4.65
N ASP A 2 -5.01 -14.46 5.87
CA ASP A 2 -6.26 -14.22 6.61
C ASP A 2 -6.52 -12.75 6.95
N ALA A 3 -5.47 -11.98 7.26
CA ALA A 3 -5.57 -10.54 7.47
C ALA A 3 -6.17 -9.81 6.24
N VAL A 4 -5.69 -10.13 5.03
CA VAL A 4 -6.22 -9.56 3.78
C VAL A 4 -7.64 -10.06 3.53
N ARG A 5 -7.92 -11.35 3.77
CA ARG A 5 -9.28 -11.90 3.62
C ARG A 5 -10.31 -11.13 4.47
N ALA A 6 -9.93 -10.74 5.68
CA ALA A 6 -10.80 -10.00 6.59
C ALA A 6 -10.89 -8.51 6.26
N ALA A 7 -9.77 -7.88 5.86
CA ALA A 7 -9.70 -6.43 5.67
C ALA A 7 -10.04 -5.97 4.24
N ASP A 8 -9.79 -6.80 3.23
CA ASP A 8 -9.97 -6.47 1.81
C ASP A 8 -10.30 -7.74 1.00
N HIS A 9 -11.59 -8.08 0.97
CA HIS A 9 -12.07 -9.29 0.32
C HIS A 9 -11.78 -9.33 -1.18
N ASP A 10 -11.91 -8.18 -1.85
CA ASP A 10 -11.68 -8.08 -3.29
C ASP A 10 -10.21 -8.35 -3.62
N ARG A 11 -9.28 -7.71 -2.91
CA ARG A 11 -7.84 -7.98 -3.07
C ARG A 11 -7.46 -9.39 -2.65
N TYR A 12 -8.17 -9.96 -1.66
CA TYR A 12 -7.99 -11.35 -1.32
C TYR A 12 -8.32 -12.26 -2.50
N LEU A 13 -9.47 -12.08 -3.14
CA LEU A 13 -9.88 -12.88 -4.30
C LEU A 13 -8.97 -12.66 -5.50
N THR A 14 -8.60 -11.41 -5.82
CA THR A 14 -7.73 -11.13 -6.98
C THR A 14 -6.36 -11.79 -6.86
N ALA A 15 -5.78 -11.81 -5.65
CA ALA A 15 -4.50 -12.47 -5.41
C ALA A 15 -4.55 -13.99 -5.67
N LEU A 16 -5.70 -14.65 -5.55
CA LEU A 16 -5.85 -16.08 -5.83
C LEU A 16 -5.69 -16.41 -7.33
N TYR A 17 -5.94 -15.46 -8.22
CA TYR A 17 -5.71 -15.62 -9.66
C TYR A 17 -4.25 -15.45 -10.07
N ALA A 18 -3.39 -14.95 -9.18
CA ALA A 18 -1.97 -14.79 -9.49
C ALA A 18 -1.22 -16.13 -9.47
N PRO A 19 -0.07 -16.24 -10.17
CA PRO A 19 0.79 -17.43 -10.11
C PRO A 19 1.24 -17.75 -8.68
N ASP A 20 1.34 -19.03 -8.33
CA ASP A 20 1.61 -19.51 -6.97
C ASP A 20 2.82 -18.83 -6.31
N GLY A 21 3.94 -18.70 -7.04
CA GLY A 21 5.17 -18.07 -6.55
C GLY A 21 5.09 -16.56 -6.29
N LYS A 22 3.98 -15.90 -6.68
CA LYS A 22 3.78 -14.45 -6.57
C LYS A 22 2.66 -14.08 -5.59
N ARG A 23 1.78 -15.03 -5.25
CA ARG A 23 0.65 -14.78 -4.34
C ARG A 23 1.08 -14.24 -2.99
N TYR A 24 2.13 -14.81 -2.40
CA TYR A 24 2.63 -14.36 -1.09
C TYR A 24 3.05 -12.88 -1.11
N ALA A 25 3.77 -12.46 -2.15
CA ALA A 25 4.18 -11.08 -2.34
C ALA A 25 3.00 -10.12 -2.57
N LEU A 26 1.98 -10.55 -3.31
CA LEU A 26 0.76 -9.73 -3.44
C LEU A 26 0.02 -9.59 -2.11
N PHE A 27 -0.11 -10.69 -1.35
CA PHE A 27 -0.73 -10.63 -0.04
C PHE A 27 0.03 -9.76 0.95
N SER A 28 1.36 -9.70 0.90
CA SER A 28 2.15 -8.82 1.78
C SER A 28 1.88 -7.35 1.46
N LEU A 29 1.86 -6.97 0.17
CA LEU A 29 1.52 -5.61 -0.27
C LEU A 29 0.09 -5.21 0.12
N TYR A 30 -0.86 -6.13 -0.03
CA TYR A 30 -2.26 -5.85 0.31
C TYR A 30 -2.49 -5.79 1.83
N ALA A 31 -1.79 -6.62 2.60
CA ALA A 31 -1.81 -6.55 4.06
C ALA A 31 -1.21 -5.23 4.56
N PHE A 32 -0.08 -4.80 3.99
CA PHE A 32 0.50 -3.49 4.27
C PHE A 32 -0.47 -2.35 3.99
N ASN A 33 -1.07 -2.33 2.79
CA ASN A 33 -2.04 -1.31 2.42
C ASN A 33 -3.23 -1.28 3.41
N ALA A 34 -3.81 -2.43 3.72
CA ALA A 34 -4.91 -2.54 4.67
C ALA A 34 -4.52 -2.04 6.08
N GLU A 35 -3.28 -2.28 6.49
CA GLU A 35 -2.79 -1.78 7.77
C GLU A 35 -2.65 -0.26 7.80
N ILE A 36 -2.04 0.35 6.77
CA ILE A 36 -1.83 1.80 6.76
C ILE A 36 -3.12 2.58 6.49
N SER A 37 -4.03 2.07 5.65
CA SER A 37 -5.32 2.71 5.38
C SER A 37 -6.24 2.64 6.59
N GLY A 38 -6.22 1.53 7.33
CA GLY A 38 -7.03 1.35 8.53
C GLY A 38 -6.48 2.04 9.78
N ILE A 39 -5.41 2.85 9.70
CA ILE A 39 -4.89 3.59 10.86
C ILE A 39 -5.95 4.59 11.34
N ARG A 40 -6.53 5.37 10.42
CA ARG A 40 -7.52 6.39 10.76
C ARG A 40 -8.78 5.80 11.41
N ASP A 41 -9.20 4.60 10.99
CA ASP A 41 -10.36 3.92 11.56
C ASP A 41 -10.14 3.48 13.01
N ARG A 42 -8.89 3.22 13.40
CA ARG A 42 -8.51 2.68 14.72
C ARG A 42 -7.95 3.74 15.67
N ILE A 43 -7.43 4.84 15.13
CA ILE A 43 -6.75 5.89 15.87
C ILE A 43 -7.38 7.23 15.51
N HIS A 44 -8.07 7.85 16.47
CA HIS A 44 -8.79 9.11 16.28
C HIS A 44 -7.97 10.36 16.54
N GLU A 45 -6.82 10.22 17.23
CA GLU A 45 -5.90 11.32 17.47
C GLU A 45 -4.78 11.30 16.42
N ALA A 46 -4.47 12.44 15.82
CA ALA A 46 -3.48 12.53 14.74
C ALA A 46 -2.08 12.05 15.17
N LEU A 47 -1.61 12.50 16.34
CA LEU A 47 -0.24 12.22 16.80
C LEU A 47 0.06 10.71 16.97
N PRO A 48 -0.78 9.92 17.65
CA PRO A 48 -0.58 8.46 17.69
C PRO A 48 -0.62 7.80 16.29
N GLY A 49 -1.42 8.32 15.36
CA GLY A 49 -1.47 7.85 13.98
C GLY A 49 -0.16 8.10 13.24
N GLU A 50 0.42 9.29 13.40
CA GLU A 50 1.72 9.64 12.83
C GLU A 50 2.85 8.77 13.37
N VAL A 51 2.84 8.48 14.68
CA VAL A 51 3.81 7.56 15.29
C VAL A 51 3.71 6.17 14.65
N ARG A 52 2.50 5.67 14.36
CA ARG A 52 2.30 4.39 13.68
C ARG A 52 2.81 4.39 12.24
N LEU A 53 2.60 5.48 11.50
CA LEU A 53 3.13 5.67 10.14
C LEU A 53 4.66 5.80 10.14
N GLN A 54 5.22 6.53 11.10
CA GLN A 54 6.67 6.68 11.27
C GLN A 54 7.34 5.34 11.58
N TRP A 55 6.74 4.52 12.44
CA TRP A 55 7.23 3.15 12.67
C TRP A 55 7.31 2.35 11.37
N TRP A 56 6.31 2.46 10.49
CA TRP A 56 6.32 1.78 9.19
C TRP A 56 7.46 2.30 8.29
N ARG A 57 7.66 3.62 8.29
CA ARG A 57 8.77 4.26 7.56
C ARG A 57 10.11 3.72 8.02
N ASP A 58 10.33 3.66 9.34
CA ASP A 58 11.58 3.15 9.92
C ASP A 58 11.82 1.67 9.60
N VAL A 59 10.76 0.85 9.68
CA VAL A 59 10.81 -0.60 9.36
C VAL A 59 11.17 -0.85 7.89
N ILE A 60 10.58 -0.11 6.96
CA ILE A 60 10.85 -0.24 5.52
C ILE A 60 12.25 0.30 5.20
N ALA A 61 12.64 1.43 5.79
CA ALA A 61 13.95 2.03 5.59
C ALA A 61 15.07 1.08 6.03
N ALA A 62 14.95 0.50 7.23
CA ALA A 62 15.92 -0.45 7.77
C ALA A 62 15.94 -1.79 7.02
N GLY A 63 14.78 -2.33 6.62
CA GLY A 63 14.67 -3.64 5.98
C GLY A 63 15.16 -4.80 6.86
N GLY A 64 15.26 -6.01 6.30
CA GLY A 64 15.83 -7.18 6.99
C GLY A 64 15.05 -7.55 8.28
N GLU A 65 15.76 -7.64 9.41
CA GLU A 65 15.20 -7.95 10.73
C GLU A 65 14.37 -6.80 11.35
N ALA A 66 14.33 -5.62 10.70
CA ALA A 66 13.47 -4.54 11.15
C ALA A 66 11.99 -4.96 11.06
N GLY A 67 11.26 -4.76 12.15
CA GLY A 67 9.88 -5.24 12.28
C GLY A 67 9.76 -6.71 12.66
N ALA A 68 10.84 -7.37 13.13
CA ALA A 68 10.79 -8.72 13.67
C ALA A 68 9.68 -8.88 14.72
N GLY A 69 8.90 -9.94 14.60
CA GLY A 69 7.71 -10.21 15.41
C GLY A 69 6.42 -9.57 14.87
N HIS A 70 6.50 -8.75 13.82
CA HIS A 70 5.34 -8.22 13.11
C HIS A 70 5.18 -8.90 11.73
N PRO A 71 4.26 -9.87 11.56
CA PRO A 71 4.20 -10.71 10.36
C PRO A 71 4.11 -9.95 9.04
N THR A 72 3.32 -8.87 9.00
CA THR A 72 3.20 -8.04 7.79
C THR A 72 4.48 -7.30 7.44
N ALA A 73 5.21 -6.79 8.43
CA ALA A 73 6.45 -6.06 8.21
C ALA A 73 7.53 -6.99 7.66
N GLU A 74 7.67 -8.18 8.25
CA GLU A 74 8.59 -9.22 7.76
C GLU A 74 8.25 -9.61 6.31
N ALA A 75 6.97 -9.84 6.02
CA ALA A 75 6.53 -10.21 4.68
C ALA A 75 6.78 -9.11 3.64
N VAL A 76 6.54 -7.84 4.00
CA VAL A 76 6.78 -6.69 3.12
C VAL A 76 8.27 -6.50 2.88
N ASN A 77 9.11 -6.55 3.91
CA ASN A 77 10.56 -6.42 3.77
C ASN A 77 11.15 -7.54 2.90
N ALA A 78 10.69 -8.79 3.08
CA ALA A 78 11.06 -9.91 2.22
C ALA A 78 10.61 -9.70 0.77
N THR A 79 9.42 -9.14 0.56
CA THR A 79 8.86 -8.84 -0.77
C THR A 79 9.65 -7.73 -1.46
N ILE A 80 9.95 -6.64 -0.76
CA ILE A 80 10.78 -5.53 -1.26
C ILE A 80 12.14 -6.06 -1.71
N ALA A 81 12.80 -6.88 -0.87
CA ALA A 81 14.11 -7.44 -1.19
C ALA A 81 14.07 -8.41 -2.38
N THR A 82 13.05 -9.26 -2.45
CA THR A 82 12.93 -10.29 -3.49
C THR A 82 12.63 -9.72 -4.87
N PHE A 83 11.76 -8.69 -4.94
CA PHE A 83 11.29 -8.10 -6.19
C PHE A 83 11.95 -6.76 -6.53
N GLY A 84 12.89 -6.28 -5.71
CA GLY A 84 13.57 -5.00 -5.92
C GLY A 84 12.60 -3.82 -5.95
N LEU A 85 11.57 -3.84 -5.10
CA LEU A 85 10.55 -2.80 -5.10
C LEU A 85 11.11 -1.47 -4.57
N PRO A 86 10.71 -0.33 -5.14
CA PRO A 86 11.26 0.96 -4.77
C PRO A 86 10.73 1.38 -3.40
N LYS A 87 11.61 1.44 -2.39
CA LYS A 87 11.27 1.96 -1.05
C LYS A 87 10.62 3.36 -1.10
N PRO A 88 11.03 4.30 -1.97
CA PRO A 88 10.35 5.60 -2.07
C PRO A 88 8.85 5.52 -2.35
N ALA A 89 8.37 4.49 -3.06
CA ALA A 89 6.93 4.32 -3.30
C ALA A 89 6.17 4.03 -1.99
N PHE A 90 6.77 3.27 -1.07
CA PHE A 90 6.17 3.00 0.24
C PHE A 90 6.22 4.23 1.14
N GLU A 91 7.31 5.01 1.07
CA GLU A 91 7.43 6.29 1.79
C GLU A 91 6.34 7.27 1.36
N ASN A 92 6.14 7.43 0.05
CA ASN A 92 5.06 8.27 -0.47
C ASN A 92 3.67 7.79 -0.06
N MET A 93 3.43 6.46 -0.07
CA MET A 93 2.17 5.89 0.43
C MET A 93 1.93 6.26 1.89
N LEU A 94 2.97 6.22 2.73
CA LEU A 94 2.87 6.61 4.14
C LEU A 94 2.64 8.12 4.29
N ASP A 95 3.31 8.95 3.51
CA ASP A 95 3.12 10.40 3.49
C ASP A 95 1.69 10.77 3.10
N ALA A 96 1.13 10.13 2.07
CA ALA A 96 -0.24 10.34 1.65
C ALA A 96 -1.25 9.98 2.75
N ARG A 97 -0.97 8.95 3.57
CA ARG A 97 -1.82 8.54 4.70
C ARG A 97 -1.77 9.49 5.89
N ILE A 98 -0.81 10.42 5.94
CA ILE A 98 -0.83 11.48 6.96
C ILE A 98 -2.08 12.32 6.79
N PHE A 99 -2.46 12.64 5.54
CA PHE A 99 -3.68 13.41 5.25
C PHE A 99 -4.92 12.81 5.92
N ASP A 100 -5.07 11.49 5.88
CA ASP A 100 -6.23 10.79 6.47
C ASP A 100 -6.35 11.00 7.99
N LEU A 101 -5.25 11.30 8.68
CA LEU A 101 -5.23 11.54 10.14
C LEU A 101 -5.81 12.90 10.53
N TYR A 102 -5.86 13.82 9.57
CA TYR A 102 -6.38 15.17 9.74
C TYR A 102 -7.78 15.24 9.11
N ASP A 103 -8.73 15.88 9.80
CA ASP A 103 -10.12 16.04 9.32
C ASP A 103 -10.29 17.19 8.32
N ASP A 104 -9.20 17.55 7.64
CA ASP A 104 -9.21 18.63 6.68
C ASP A 104 -9.87 18.19 5.36
N PRO A 105 -10.71 19.03 4.74
CA PRO A 105 -11.27 18.70 3.44
C PRO A 105 -10.17 18.67 2.37
N MET A 106 -10.31 17.75 1.41
CA MET A 106 -9.39 17.67 0.27
C MET A 106 -9.35 19.03 -0.47
N PRO A 107 -8.18 19.69 -0.60
CA PRO A 107 -8.15 21.09 -1.03
C PRO A 107 -8.57 21.32 -2.49
N SER A 108 -8.27 20.37 -3.37
CA SER A 108 -8.65 20.45 -4.77
C SER A 108 -8.78 19.07 -5.42
N ARG A 109 -9.34 19.04 -6.63
CA ARG A 109 -9.35 17.83 -7.47
C ARG A 109 -7.93 17.34 -7.78
N THR A 110 -6.98 18.24 -8.00
CA THR A 110 -5.59 17.88 -8.29
C THR A 110 -4.95 17.19 -7.09
N ASP A 111 -5.21 17.68 -5.87
CA ASP A 111 -4.73 17.05 -4.64
C ASP A 111 -5.37 15.67 -4.44
N LEU A 112 -6.66 15.53 -4.76
CA LEU A 112 -7.34 14.23 -4.75
C LEU A 112 -6.70 13.25 -5.73
N GLU A 113 -6.42 13.67 -6.96
CA GLU A 113 -5.75 12.85 -7.97
C GLU A 113 -4.33 12.47 -7.52
N GLY A 114 -3.60 13.38 -6.88
CA GLY A 114 -2.30 13.11 -6.26
C GLY A 114 -2.38 12.05 -5.15
N TYR A 115 -3.35 12.20 -4.24
CA TYR A 115 -3.61 11.23 -3.18
C TYR A 115 -3.94 9.84 -3.75
N CYS A 116 -4.78 9.77 -4.80
CA CYS A 116 -5.07 8.51 -5.48
C CYS A 116 -3.82 7.89 -6.11
N GLY A 117 -2.95 8.73 -6.67
CA GLY A 117 -1.65 8.38 -7.23
C GLY A 117 -0.75 7.68 -6.20
N GLU A 118 -0.56 8.32 -5.05
CA GLU A 118 0.32 7.82 -3.99
C GLU A 118 -0.32 6.72 -3.12
N THR A 119 -1.59 6.36 -3.34
CA THR A 119 -2.26 5.28 -2.59
C THR A 119 -2.65 4.10 -3.49
N ALA A 120 -3.84 4.14 -4.09
CA ALA A 120 -4.39 3.04 -4.85
C ALA A 120 -3.57 2.73 -6.12
N ALA A 121 -3.11 3.76 -6.83
CA ALA A 121 -2.31 3.58 -8.03
C ALA A 121 -0.92 3.02 -7.71
N ALA A 122 -0.23 3.57 -6.70
CA ALA A 122 1.04 3.04 -6.21
C ALA A 122 0.94 1.54 -5.88
N LEU A 123 -0.14 1.12 -5.20
CA LEU A 123 -0.35 -0.29 -4.87
C LEU A 123 -0.56 -1.18 -6.11
N ILE A 124 -1.29 -0.69 -7.13
CA ILE A 124 -1.46 -1.41 -8.40
C ILE A 124 -0.11 -1.53 -9.12
N GLN A 125 0.69 -0.46 -9.13
CA GLN A 125 2.00 -0.47 -9.76
C GLN A 125 2.98 -1.42 -9.06
N LEU A 126 3.01 -1.43 -7.73
CA LEU A 126 3.82 -2.38 -6.95
C LEU A 126 3.39 -3.83 -7.23
N ALA A 127 2.09 -4.09 -7.33
CA ALA A 127 1.58 -5.40 -7.71
C ALA A 127 1.99 -5.79 -9.15
N ALA A 128 1.96 -4.84 -10.09
CA ALA A 128 2.44 -5.07 -11.45
C ALA A 128 3.94 -5.41 -11.47
N MET A 129 4.76 -4.73 -10.65
CA MET A 129 6.19 -5.06 -10.52
C MET A 129 6.43 -6.46 -9.95
N VAL A 130 5.62 -6.91 -9.00
CA VAL A 130 5.67 -8.30 -8.50
C VAL A 130 5.25 -9.30 -9.60
N LEU A 131 4.22 -8.96 -10.36
CA LEU A 131 3.64 -9.82 -11.39
C LEU A 131 4.50 -9.93 -12.64
N ASP A 132 5.10 -8.85 -13.10
CA ASP A 132 6.02 -8.84 -14.24
C ASP A 132 6.87 -7.56 -14.21
N PRO A 133 8.09 -7.61 -13.65
CA PRO A 133 8.96 -6.44 -13.58
C PRO A 133 9.31 -5.84 -14.95
N GLY A 134 9.37 -6.68 -16.00
CA GLY A 134 9.73 -6.23 -17.35
C GLY A 134 8.60 -5.47 -18.03
N GLU A 135 7.36 -5.90 -17.79
CA GLU A 135 6.17 -5.28 -18.37
C GLU A 135 5.58 -4.17 -17.50
N ALA A 136 5.88 -4.12 -16.20
CA ALA A 136 5.34 -3.13 -15.26
C ALA A 136 5.48 -1.66 -15.71
N PRO A 137 6.59 -1.21 -16.32
CA PRO A 137 6.69 0.16 -16.84
C PRO A 137 5.67 0.47 -17.93
N ARG A 138 5.32 -0.51 -18.78
CA ARG A 138 4.32 -0.36 -19.85
C ARG A 138 2.91 -0.14 -19.28
N PHE A 139 2.65 -0.64 -18.07
CA PHE A 139 1.36 -0.50 -17.40
C PHE A 139 1.26 0.69 -16.44
N ALA A 140 2.32 1.49 -16.25
CA ALA A 140 2.34 2.56 -15.25
C ALA A 140 1.22 3.60 -15.43
N GLU A 141 0.97 4.06 -16.65
CA GLU A 141 -0.12 5.01 -16.94
C GLU A 141 -1.49 4.39 -16.65
N LEU A 142 -1.67 3.11 -17.01
CA LEU A 142 -2.90 2.37 -16.73
C LEU A 142 -3.11 2.13 -15.24
N ALA A 143 -2.04 1.82 -14.49
CA ALA A 143 -2.06 1.68 -13.04
C ALA A 143 -2.47 3.01 -12.36
N GLY A 144 -1.94 4.14 -12.84
CA GLY A 144 -2.36 5.48 -12.42
C GLY A 144 -3.86 5.71 -12.57
N ARG A 145 -4.38 5.51 -13.80
CA ARG A 145 -5.81 5.70 -14.09
C ARG A 145 -6.72 4.74 -13.33
N ALA A 146 -6.33 3.45 -13.26
CA ALA A 146 -7.08 2.44 -12.53
C ALA A 146 -7.11 2.74 -11.02
N GLY A 147 -6.00 3.21 -10.45
CA GLY A 147 -5.91 3.61 -9.05
C GLY A 147 -6.82 4.79 -8.74
N CYS A 148 -6.81 5.84 -9.57
CA CYS A 148 -7.76 6.96 -9.42
C CYS A 148 -9.21 6.51 -9.50
N ALA A 149 -9.55 5.69 -10.50
CA ALA A 149 -10.91 5.18 -10.63
C ALA A 149 -11.34 4.35 -9.40
N GLN A 150 -10.47 3.46 -8.91
CA GLN A 150 -10.73 2.64 -7.73
C GLN A 150 -10.91 3.49 -6.47
N ALA A 151 -10.00 4.43 -6.22
CA ALA A 151 -10.03 5.30 -5.04
C ALA A 151 -11.26 6.21 -5.05
N MET A 152 -11.57 6.86 -6.17
CA MET A 152 -12.75 7.72 -6.29
C MET A 152 -14.05 6.93 -6.09
N THR A 153 -14.14 5.71 -6.62
CA THR A 153 -15.33 4.86 -6.42
C THR A 153 -15.51 4.48 -4.94
N GLY A 154 -14.43 4.31 -4.19
CA GLY A 154 -14.50 4.03 -2.75
C GLY A 154 -14.89 5.25 -1.88
N LEU A 155 -14.86 6.46 -2.44
CA LEU A 155 -15.24 7.70 -1.74
C LEU A 155 -16.71 8.12 -1.99
N LEU A 156 -17.40 7.47 -2.92
CA LEU A 156 -18.80 7.74 -3.29
C LEU A 156 -19.77 6.80 -2.57
#